data_AF-A0AAU4KZW2-F1
#
_entry.id   AF-A0AAU4KZW2-F1
#
_cell.length_a   1.000
_cell.length_b   1.000
_cell.length_c   1.000
_cell.angle_alpha   90.00
_cell.angle_beta   90.00
_cell.angle_gamma   90.00
#
_symmetry.space_group_name_H-M   'P 1'
#
loop_
_entity.id
_entity.type
_entity.pdbx_description
1 polymer ?
#
loop_
_entity_poly.entity_id
_entity_poly.type
_entity_poly.pdbx_seq_one_letter_code
_entity_poly.pdbx_strand_id
1 'polypeptide(L)'
;MSLNGLVAALIADDGTADWPTRVPGRLEAVIGSMPAPTRAGVRAAARALDAYALARTGRRLSGITAAERERVLGSLGARPALLPLLDVLKVPVLLAAGTERMLEHGVRTQGLTREDPPLDCTPSREWRARSTADAVVIGSGAGGAMAARTLARAGLRVVVLEEGHHHSTASFGRRTPLDRFAELYRDGGATVAWGNPPLLLPVGRAVGGTTVVNSGTCYRTPDHVLARWTNDLGFSPAERFGPYLDEVERTLNVATQPMDVLGNNGRLALAGAERLGWRAAPLRRNATGCKGSCQCVVGCPTGAKQSVQLSVLPDACAAGARIVTGARARRVLVDADRPGGPRATGVLAGREDGGEFEILAPLIVVAAGALQSPPLLRRSGLGGHPRLGRNLSVHPATSVAGRFAEPVTAWEGVLQSVGVEELHDQGALIEATATPPGMGSFVLPGLGGELRRELESADRLATLGAMIADRPSGRVLGRERTLLRYDLDPRDGDRLMLAVRAMGQLLFAAGAEEVLTGIPVAPRARSLPELDEILGRVGPRSLHLSAYHPTGTVSAGADAQRFPADPDGRLRGVHGVLIADAAVLPGCPEVNPQLSIMAAALAVTEGHVEGARGPDRPRPVVQRR
;
A
#
# COMPACT_ATOMS: atom_id res chain seq x y z
N MET A 1 -4.05 12.94 -29.89
CA MET A 1 -2.62 12.83 -29.55
C MET A 1 -2.24 11.36 -29.59
N SER A 2 -1.16 10.99 -30.29
CA SER A 2 -0.56 9.65 -30.20
C SER A 2 0.28 9.58 -28.91
N LEU A 3 0.14 8.51 -28.12
CA LEU A 3 0.97 8.28 -26.94
C LEU A 3 2.47 8.31 -27.25
N ASN A 4 2.85 8.00 -28.49
CA ASN A 4 4.22 8.10 -28.98
C ASN A 4 4.78 9.52 -28.82
N GLY A 5 3.98 10.56 -29.12
CA GLY A 5 4.42 11.95 -28.97
C GLY A 5 4.61 12.36 -27.52
N LEU A 6 3.79 11.82 -26.60
CA LEU A 6 3.91 12.06 -25.16
C LEU A 6 5.16 11.37 -24.59
N VAL A 7 5.35 10.10 -24.91
CA VAL A 7 6.54 9.32 -24.48
C VAL A 7 7.80 9.98 -25.02
N ALA A 8 7.85 10.26 -26.32
CA ALA A 8 9.00 10.89 -26.95
C ALA A 8 9.29 12.29 -26.42
N ALA A 9 8.30 12.99 -25.87
CA ALA A 9 8.52 14.23 -25.14
C ALA A 9 9.08 13.95 -23.74
N LEU A 10 8.39 13.14 -22.92
CA LEU A 10 8.70 12.98 -21.50
C LEU A 10 10.00 12.24 -21.20
N ILE A 11 10.43 11.33 -22.07
CA ILE A 11 11.69 10.58 -21.91
C ILE A 11 12.66 10.78 -23.09
N ALA A 12 12.43 11.79 -23.95
CA ALA A 12 13.30 12.12 -25.09
C ALA A 12 13.71 10.89 -25.93
N ASP A 13 12.72 10.19 -26.49
CA ASP A 13 12.97 9.14 -27.48
C ASP A 13 13.50 9.78 -28.78
N ASP A 14 14.78 9.51 -29.05
CA ASP A 14 15.53 9.95 -30.23
C ASP A 14 15.86 8.76 -31.16
N GLY A 15 15.33 7.57 -30.88
CA GLY A 15 15.56 6.35 -31.67
C GLY A 15 16.93 5.71 -31.49
N THR A 16 17.76 6.17 -30.55
CA THR A 16 19.10 5.60 -30.31
C THR A 16 19.09 4.36 -29.42
N ALA A 17 17.99 4.13 -28.69
CA ALA A 17 17.75 2.96 -27.86
C ALA A 17 16.46 2.27 -28.28
N ASP A 18 16.40 0.94 -28.12
CA ASP A 18 15.26 0.14 -28.58
C ASP A 18 14.09 0.15 -27.57
N TRP A 19 14.38 0.22 -26.26
CA TRP A 19 13.35 0.16 -25.21
C TRP A 19 12.31 1.30 -25.22
N PRO A 20 12.62 2.59 -25.53
CA PRO A 20 11.63 3.66 -25.54
C PRO A 20 10.51 3.43 -26.54
N THR A 21 10.81 2.75 -27.66
CA THR A 21 9.84 2.48 -28.74
C THR A 21 8.70 1.55 -28.30
N ARG A 22 8.93 0.72 -27.28
CA ARG A 22 7.94 -0.20 -26.71
C ARG A 22 7.07 0.43 -25.61
N VAL A 23 7.51 1.54 -25.03
CA VAL A 23 6.83 2.24 -23.92
C VAL A 23 5.40 2.67 -24.24
N PRO A 24 5.07 3.20 -25.44
CA PRO A 24 3.71 3.62 -25.75
C PRO A 24 2.67 2.49 -25.66
N GLY A 25 3.04 1.27 -26.06
CA GLY A 25 2.17 0.09 -25.96
C GLY A 25 1.85 -0.26 -24.50
N ARG A 26 2.87 -0.26 -23.64
CA ARG A 26 2.69 -0.47 -22.19
C ARG A 26 1.90 0.64 -21.53
N LEU A 27 2.16 1.90 -21.91
CA LEU A 27 1.47 3.05 -21.36
C LEU A 27 -0.05 2.96 -21.60
N GLU A 28 -0.47 2.48 -22.78
CA GLU A 28 -1.89 2.26 -23.06
C GLU A 28 -2.49 1.20 -22.14
N ALA A 29 -1.76 0.12 -21.83
CA ALA A 29 -2.20 -0.90 -20.86
C ALA A 29 -2.36 -0.32 -19.45
N VAL A 30 -1.40 0.50 -18.99
CA VAL A 30 -1.46 1.20 -17.70
C VAL A 30 -2.67 2.11 -17.63
N ILE A 31 -2.84 2.99 -18.62
CA ILE A 31 -3.98 3.91 -18.71
C ILE A 31 -5.30 3.15 -18.81
N GLY A 32 -5.32 1.99 -19.47
CA GLY A 32 -6.47 1.10 -19.61
C GLY A 32 -6.98 0.56 -18.27
N SER A 33 -6.07 0.27 -17.34
CA SER A 33 -6.38 -0.25 -15.99
C SER A 33 -6.96 0.80 -15.03
N MET A 34 -6.82 2.09 -15.36
CA MET A 34 -7.31 3.18 -14.51
C MET A 34 -8.83 3.37 -14.63
N PRO A 35 -9.49 3.93 -13.59
CA PRO A 35 -10.88 4.34 -13.66
C PRO A 35 -11.13 5.29 -14.83
N ALA A 36 -12.33 5.20 -15.43
CA ALA A 36 -12.74 6.05 -16.53
C ALA A 36 -12.45 7.56 -16.35
N PRO A 37 -12.76 8.21 -15.21
CA PRO A 37 -12.44 9.63 -15.01
C PRO A 37 -10.93 9.90 -14.99
N THR A 38 -10.14 9.03 -14.36
CA THR A 38 -8.68 9.17 -14.28
C THR A 38 -8.05 8.99 -15.67
N ARG A 39 -8.47 7.96 -16.41
CA ARG A 39 -8.07 7.74 -17.81
C ARG A 39 -8.41 8.94 -18.69
N ALA A 40 -9.61 9.51 -18.55
CA ALA A 40 -10.00 10.71 -19.28
C ALA A 40 -9.11 11.91 -18.91
N GLY A 41 -8.78 12.08 -17.62
CA GLY A 41 -7.87 13.11 -17.13
C GLY A 41 -6.47 13.01 -17.72
N VAL A 42 -5.85 11.82 -17.70
CA VAL A 42 -4.52 11.58 -18.32
C VAL A 42 -4.56 11.90 -19.82
N ARG A 43 -5.60 11.43 -20.53
CA ARG A 43 -5.75 11.71 -21.98
C ARG A 43 -5.98 13.20 -22.27
N ALA A 44 -6.73 13.91 -21.42
CA ALA A 44 -6.96 15.34 -21.55
C ALA A 44 -5.68 16.14 -21.31
N ALA A 45 -4.93 15.83 -20.23
CA ALA A 45 -3.64 16.43 -19.93
C ALA A 45 -2.65 16.25 -21.08
N ALA A 46 -2.60 15.05 -21.66
CA ALA A 46 -1.72 14.78 -22.78
C ALA A 46 -2.13 15.56 -24.06
N ARG A 47 -3.44 15.66 -24.35
CA ARG A 47 -3.94 16.53 -25.45
C ARG A 47 -3.64 18.00 -25.21
N ALA A 48 -3.73 18.48 -23.97
CA ALA A 48 -3.39 19.86 -23.62
C ALA A 48 -1.90 20.15 -23.86
N LEU A 49 -1.02 19.19 -23.54
CA LEU A 49 0.40 19.27 -23.84
C LEU A 49 0.66 19.35 -25.35
N ASP A 50 -0.04 18.54 -26.15
CA ASP A 50 0.06 18.53 -27.62
C ASP A 50 -0.46 19.84 -28.24
N ALA A 51 -1.56 20.38 -27.71
CA ALA A 51 -2.10 21.68 -28.11
C ALA A 51 -1.15 22.84 -27.75
N TYR A 52 -0.49 22.76 -26.59
CA TYR A 52 0.53 23.72 -26.20
C TYR A 52 1.74 23.68 -27.16
N ALA A 53 2.19 22.48 -27.54
CA ALA A 53 3.24 22.32 -28.55
C ALA A 53 2.84 22.93 -29.90
N LEU A 54 1.60 22.68 -30.35
CA LEU A 54 1.06 23.25 -31.58
C LEU A 54 1.03 24.78 -31.53
N ALA A 55 0.54 25.36 -30.43
CA ALA A 55 0.51 26.81 -30.24
C ALA A 55 1.91 27.45 -30.23
N ARG A 56 2.92 26.74 -29.72
CA ARG A 56 4.28 27.27 -29.56
C ARG A 56 5.18 27.04 -30.79
N THR A 57 4.92 26.00 -31.58
CA THR A 57 5.82 25.56 -32.67
C THR A 57 5.14 25.43 -34.03
N GLY A 58 3.82 25.61 -34.11
CA GLY A 58 3.02 25.35 -35.31
C GLY A 58 2.83 23.86 -35.63
N ARG A 59 3.40 22.94 -34.84
CA ARG A 59 3.36 21.49 -35.06
C ARG A 59 3.06 20.74 -33.75
N ARG A 60 2.45 19.56 -33.87
CA ARG A 60 2.19 18.65 -32.74
C ARG A 60 3.48 18.04 -32.20
N LEU A 61 3.47 17.54 -30.97
CA LEU A 61 4.64 16.92 -30.32
C LEU A 61 5.28 15.81 -31.17
N SER A 62 4.46 14.99 -31.83
CA SER A 62 4.95 13.90 -32.68
C SER A 62 5.64 14.38 -33.96
N GLY A 63 5.38 15.60 -34.41
CA GLY A 63 5.90 16.17 -35.66
C GLY A 63 7.03 17.19 -35.49
N ILE A 64 7.50 17.41 -34.26
CA ILE A 64 8.65 18.27 -33.94
C ILE A 64 9.86 17.45 -33.54
N THR A 65 11.05 18.04 -33.69
CA THR A 65 12.35 17.43 -33.36
C THR A 65 12.53 17.25 -31.86
N ALA A 66 13.48 16.40 -31.43
CA ALA A 66 13.80 16.21 -30.01
C ALA A 66 14.16 17.54 -29.32
N ALA A 67 15.02 18.36 -29.93
CA ALA A 67 15.40 19.68 -29.40
C ALA A 67 14.21 20.67 -29.31
N GLU A 68 13.22 20.57 -30.18
CA GLU A 68 11.97 21.34 -30.06
C GLU A 68 11.09 20.82 -28.91
N ARG A 69 10.98 19.50 -28.72
CA ARG A 69 10.25 18.90 -27.59
C ARG A 69 10.85 19.34 -26.26
N GLU A 70 12.18 19.32 -26.13
CA GLU A 70 12.87 19.76 -24.92
C GLU A 70 12.59 21.24 -24.63
N ARG A 71 12.62 22.12 -25.64
CA ARG A 71 12.27 23.54 -25.45
C ARG A 71 10.81 23.74 -25.02
N VAL A 72 9.88 22.93 -25.54
CA VAL A 72 8.46 22.94 -25.16
C VAL A 72 8.28 22.48 -23.70
N LEU A 73 8.95 21.41 -23.29
CA LEU A 73 8.86 20.92 -21.92
C LEU A 73 9.57 21.85 -20.93
N GLY A 74 10.74 22.39 -21.28
CA GLY A 74 11.47 23.34 -20.46
C GLY A 74 10.65 24.61 -20.16
N SER A 75 9.90 25.13 -21.13
CA SER A 75 9.03 26.30 -20.88
C SER A 75 7.81 25.98 -20.00
N LEU A 76 7.39 24.73 -19.93
CA LEU A 76 6.34 24.28 -19.02
C LEU A 76 6.89 24.03 -17.62
N GLY A 77 8.06 23.38 -17.51
CA GLY A 77 8.76 23.15 -16.24
C GLY A 77 9.16 24.46 -15.54
N ALA A 78 9.43 25.52 -16.30
CA ALA A 78 9.68 26.86 -15.77
C ALA A 78 8.45 27.53 -15.13
N ARG A 79 7.26 26.90 -15.20
CA ARG A 79 6.01 27.42 -14.62
C ARG A 79 5.58 26.52 -13.46
N PRO A 80 5.85 26.91 -12.20
CA PRO A 80 5.53 26.08 -11.02
C PRO A 80 4.06 25.62 -10.97
N ALA A 81 3.12 26.46 -11.43
CA ALA A 81 1.69 26.14 -11.49
C ALA A 81 1.34 24.96 -12.42
N LEU A 82 2.22 24.59 -13.35
CA LEU A 82 2.00 23.50 -14.31
C LEU A 82 2.75 22.21 -13.95
N LEU A 83 3.64 22.23 -12.94
CA LEU A 83 4.39 21.04 -12.50
C LEU A 83 3.48 19.88 -12.08
N PRO A 84 2.40 20.09 -11.30
CA PRO A 84 1.50 18.99 -10.93
C PRO A 84 0.85 18.29 -12.13
N LEU A 85 0.55 19.05 -13.19
CA LEU A 85 0.01 18.49 -14.43
C LEU A 85 1.01 17.57 -15.14
N LEU A 86 2.29 17.95 -15.12
CA LEU A 86 3.37 17.17 -15.71
C LEU A 86 3.66 15.91 -14.89
N ASP A 87 3.62 16.00 -13.55
CA ASP A 87 3.79 14.85 -12.66
C ASP A 87 2.71 13.78 -12.89
N VAL A 88 1.45 14.18 -13.09
CA VAL A 88 0.33 13.27 -13.43
C VAL A 88 0.60 12.49 -14.72
N LEU A 89 1.26 13.09 -15.71
CA LEU A 89 1.64 12.43 -16.95
C LEU A 89 2.93 11.61 -16.81
N LYS A 90 3.86 12.06 -15.98
CA LYS A 90 5.19 11.46 -15.78
C LYS A 90 5.09 10.10 -15.08
N VAL A 91 4.27 9.96 -14.05
CA VAL A 91 4.19 8.72 -13.25
C VAL A 91 3.82 7.48 -14.08
N PRO A 92 2.74 7.49 -14.90
CA PRO A 92 2.40 6.33 -15.75
C PRO A 92 3.46 6.02 -16.80
N VAL A 93 4.13 7.05 -17.33
CA VAL A 93 5.24 6.88 -18.29
C VAL A 93 6.45 6.23 -17.62
N LEU A 94 6.82 6.66 -16.41
CA LEU A 94 7.92 6.05 -15.66
C LEU A 94 7.65 4.59 -15.31
N LEU A 95 6.42 4.27 -14.93
CA LEU A 95 6.02 2.90 -14.65
C LEU A 95 6.16 1.99 -15.89
N ALA A 96 5.72 2.47 -17.06
CA ALA A 96 5.86 1.76 -18.33
C ALA A 96 7.34 1.65 -18.77
N ALA A 97 8.07 2.76 -18.73
CA ALA A 97 9.47 2.89 -19.12
C ALA A 97 10.40 1.98 -18.30
N GLY A 98 10.31 2.04 -16.98
CA GLY A 98 11.17 1.23 -16.14
C GLY A 98 10.88 -0.27 -16.22
N THR A 99 9.65 -0.67 -16.55
CA THR A 99 9.36 -2.08 -16.83
C THR A 99 10.08 -2.56 -18.09
N GLU A 100 10.04 -1.79 -19.17
CA GLU A 100 10.79 -2.11 -20.40
C GLU A 100 12.30 -2.20 -20.14
N ARG A 101 12.84 -1.23 -19.40
CA ARG A 101 14.25 -1.23 -19.01
C ARG A 101 14.62 -2.46 -18.18
N MET A 102 13.78 -2.86 -17.23
CA MET A 102 14.03 -4.04 -16.42
C MET A 102 14.00 -5.34 -17.26
N LEU A 103 13.16 -5.41 -18.29
CA LEU A 103 13.11 -6.56 -19.20
C LEU A 103 14.33 -6.65 -20.10
N GLU A 104 14.86 -5.51 -20.55
CA GLU A 104 16.07 -5.42 -21.37
C GLU A 104 17.31 -5.95 -20.62
N HIS A 105 17.43 -5.65 -19.31
CA HIS A 105 18.51 -6.16 -18.47
C HIS A 105 18.28 -7.61 -17.97
N GLY A 106 17.16 -8.22 -18.38
CA GLY A 106 16.73 -9.56 -17.97
C GLY A 106 16.01 -9.58 -16.62
N VAL A 107 14.84 -10.21 -16.57
CA VAL A 107 14.17 -10.52 -15.30
C VAL A 107 14.84 -11.75 -14.71
N ARG A 108 15.69 -11.55 -13.70
CA ARG A 108 16.21 -12.68 -12.92
C ARG A 108 15.09 -13.27 -12.06
N THR A 109 14.37 -14.25 -12.58
CA THR A 109 13.60 -15.21 -11.76
C THR A 109 14.57 -16.23 -11.16
N GLN A 110 15.42 -15.78 -10.24
CA GLN A 110 16.28 -16.71 -9.50
C GLN A 110 15.47 -17.40 -8.40
N GLY A 111 15.04 -18.64 -8.67
CA GLY A 111 14.60 -19.56 -7.63
C GLY A 111 13.55 -20.58 -8.07
N LEU A 112 13.59 -21.75 -7.43
CA LEU A 112 12.49 -22.71 -7.45
C LEU A 112 11.23 -22.02 -6.92
N THR A 113 10.18 -21.99 -7.74
CA THR A 113 8.86 -21.53 -7.30
C THR A 113 8.37 -22.47 -6.20
N ARG A 114 8.06 -21.94 -5.02
CA ARG A 114 7.35 -22.71 -4.00
C ARG A 114 5.96 -23.06 -4.52
N GLU A 115 5.52 -24.28 -4.25
CA GLU A 115 4.13 -24.66 -4.48
C GLU A 115 3.26 -23.92 -3.47
N ASP A 116 2.17 -23.34 -3.95
CA ASP A 116 1.24 -22.61 -3.08
C ASP A 116 0.40 -23.62 -2.30
N PRO A 117 0.18 -23.39 -1.00
CA PRO A 117 -0.76 -24.19 -0.23
C PRO A 117 -2.18 -24.04 -0.80
N PRO A 118 -3.02 -25.07 -0.68
CA PRO A 118 -4.35 -25.07 -1.30
C PRO A 118 -5.28 -24.01 -0.67
N LEU A 119 -6.12 -23.41 -1.52
CA LEU A 119 -7.20 -22.50 -1.14
C LEU A 119 -8.52 -23.02 -1.71
N ASP A 120 -9.60 -22.98 -0.93
CA ASP A 120 -10.97 -23.24 -1.41
C ASP A 120 -11.57 -21.94 -1.97
N CYS A 121 -11.13 -21.58 -3.18
CA CYS A 121 -11.60 -20.42 -3.92
C CYS A 121 -12.67 -20.83 -4.93
N THR A 122 -13.84 -20.20 -4.87
CA THR A 122 -14.90 -20.31 -5.89
C THR A 122 -15.12 -18.93 -6.55
N PRO A 123 -15.03 -18.81 -7.88
CA PRO A 123 -15.35 -17.56 -8.57
C PRO A 123 -16.79 -17.11 -8.31
N SER A 124 -17.03 -15.80 -8.19
CA SER A 124 -18.36 -15.26 -7.89
C SER A 124 -19.43 -15.72 -8.88
N ARG A 125 -19.09 -15.91 -10.16
CA ARG A 125 -20.00 -16.39 -11.21
C ARG A 125 -20.50 -17.82 -10.98
N GLU A 126 -19.72 -18.64 -10.29
CA GLU A 126 -20.04 -20.05 -9.98
C GLU A 126 -20.72 -20.20 -8.61
N TRP A 127 -20.79 -19.12 -7.82
CA TRP A 127 -21.48 -19.15 -6.54
C TRP A 127 -23.00 -19.14 -6.72
N ARG A 128 -23.72 -19.92 -5.92
CA ARG A 128 -25.19 -19.97 -5.90
C ARG A 128 -25.82 -18.59 -5.58
N ALA A 129 -26.98 -18.31 -6.16
CA ALA A 129 -27.69 -17.03 -5.99
C ALA A 129 -28.08 -16.74 -4.54
N ARG A 130 -28.36 -17.78 -3.75
CA ARG A 130 -28.65 -17.65 -2.32
C ARG A 130 -27.98 -18.77 -1.54
N SER A 131 -27.43 -18.42 -0.38
CA SER A 131 -26.70 -19.34 0.49
C SER A 131 -26.80 -18.96 1.96
N THR A 132 -26.39 -19.86 2.84
CA THR A 132 -26.32 -19.61 4.29
C THR A 132 -24.92 -19.92 4.82
N ALA A 133 -24.52 -19.19 5.85
CA ALA A 133 -23.28 -19.36 6.60
C ALA A 133 -23.52 -18.96 8.05
N ASP A 134 -22.61 -19.34 8.94
CA ASP A 134 -22.66 -18.90 10.33
C ASP A 134 -21.97 -17.53 10.47
N ALA A 135 -20.96 -17.27 9.63
CA ALA A 135 -20.31 -15.98 9.50
C ALA A 135 -19.93 -15.64 8.05
N VAL A 136 -20.04 -14.36 7.70
CA VAL A 136 -19.46 -13.82 6.46
C VAL A 136 -18.35 -12.83 6.80
N VAL A 137 -17.17 -13.03 6.22
CA VAL A 137 -16.03 -12.11 6.33
C VAL A 137 -15.90 -11.33 5.01
N ILE A 138 -16.00 -10.01 5.08
CA ILE A 138 -15.94 -9.13 3.90
C ILE A 138 -14.51 -8.61 3.75
N GLY A 139 -13.76 -9.14 2.78
CA GLY A 139 -12.35 -8.84 2.51
C GLY A 139 -11.43 -9.93 3.03
N SER A 140 -10.49 -10.38 2.20
CA SER A 140 -9.54 -11.46 2.51
C SER A 140 -8.15 -10.96 2.92
N GLY A 141 -8.02 -9.66 3.22
CA GLY A 141 -6.77 -9.01 3.61
C GLY A 141 -6.26 -9.43 5.00
N ALA A 142 -5.27 -8.69 5.51
CA ALA A 142 -4.57 -9.01 6.77
C ALA A 142 -5.51 -9.41 7.93
N GLY A 143 -6.48 -8.55 8.25
CA GLY A 143 -7.40 -8.82 9.34
C GLY A 143 -8.53 -9.81 8.98
N GLY A 144 -9.04 -9.75 7.75
CA GLY A 144 -10.08 -10.69 7.28
C GLY A 144 -9.60 -12.14 7.24
N ALA A 145 -8.35 -12.39 6.86
CA ALA A 145 -7.76 -13.72 6.89
C ALA A 145 -7.66 -14.27 8.32
N MET A 146 -7.25 -13.44 9.28
CA MET A 146 -7.21 -13.82 10.69
C MET A 146 -8.61 -14.10 11.24
N ALA A 147 -9.57 -13.23 10.95
CA ALA A 147 -10.97 -13.43 11.35
C ALA A 147 -11.55 -14.74 10.79
N ALA A 148 -11.31 -15.01 9.50
CA ALA A 148 -11.77 -16.25 8.87
C ALA A 148 -11.16 -17.49 9.52
N ARG A 149 -9.83 -17.46 9.79
CA ARG A 149 -9.13 -18.55 10.46
C ARG A 149 -9.67 -18.80 11.87
N THR A 150 -9.82 -17.75 12.67
CA THR A 150 -10.32 -17.85 14.05
C THR A 150 -11.73 -18.43 14.09
N LEU A 151 -12.65 -17.90 13.28
CA LEU A 151 -14.04 -18.34 13.26
C LEU A 151 -14.18 -19.76 12.70
N ALA A 152 -13.45 -20.12 11.65
CA ALA A 152 -13.47 -21.47 11.09
C ALA A 152 -12.90 -22.50 12.09
N ARG A 153 -11.78 -22.19 12.76
CA ARG A 153 -11.24 -23.04 13.85
C ARG A 153 -12.18 -23.19 15.04
N ALA A 154 -13.08 -22.22 15.25
CA ALA A 154 -14.13 -22.31 16.25
C ALA A 154 -15.33 -23.19 15.82
N GLY A 155 -15.32 -23.73 14.60
CA GLY A 155 -16.33 -24.64 14.06
C GLY A 155 -17.45 -23.95 13.28
N LEU A 156 -17.33 -22.65 12.99
CA LEU A 156 -18.34 -21.92 12.22
C LEU A 156 -18.17 -22.19 10.73
N ARG A 157 -19.29 -22.26 9.99
CA ARG A 157 -19.28 -22.22 8.52
C ARG A 157 -19.00 -20.79 8.07
N VAL A 158 -17.78 -20.53 7.62
CA VAL A 158 -17.31 -19.20 7.23
C VAL A 158 -17.28 -19.06 5.71
N VAL A 159 -17.85 -17.97 5.20
CA VAL A 159 -17.66 -17.55 3.80
C VAL A 159 -16.91 -16.21 3.77
N VAL A 160 -15.79 -16.17 3.05
CA VAL A 160 -15.01 -14.95 2.81
C VAL A 160 -15.39 -14.38 1.45
N LEU A 161 -15.71 -13.09 1.38
CA LEU A 161 -15.96 -12.37 0.12
C LEU A 161 -14.74 -11.53 -0.24
N GLU A 162 -14.15 -11.74 -1.41
CA GLU A 162 -13.04 -10.94 -1.92
C GLU A 162 -13.39 -10.35 -3.31
N GLU A 163 -13.19 -9.04 -3.46
CA GLU A 163 -13.44 -8.36 -4.74
C GLU A 163 -12.38 -8.71 -5.78
N GLY A 164 -11.13 -8.91 -5.38
CA GLY A 164 -10.06 -9.30 -6.28
C GLY A 164 -10.03 -10.79 -6.63
N HIS A 165 -9.12 -11.14 -7.55
CA HIS A 165 -8.85 -12.51 -7.96
C HIS A 165 -7.77 -13.17 -7.11
N HIS A 166 -7.73 -14.50 -7.15
CA HIS A 166 -6.61 -15.27 -6.66
C HIS A 166 -5.48 -15.28 -7.70
N HIS A 167 -4.26 -15.01 -7.25
CA HIS A 167 -3.05 -15.10 -8.07
C HIS A 167 -2.02 -16.00 -7.39
N SER A 168 -1.57 -17.03 -8.10
CA SER A 168 -0.57 -17.97 -7.60
C SER A 168 0.86 -17.42 -7.74
N THR A 169 1.79 -17.94 -6.94
CA THR A 169 3.24 -17.71 -7.07
C THR A 169 3.73 -18.00 -8.49
N ALA A 170 3.29 -19.13 -9.06
CA ALA A 170 3.62 -19.50 -10.44
C ALA A 170 3.12 -18.45 -11.46
N SER A 171 1.93 -17.87 -11.25
CA SER A 171 1.41 -16.80 -12.10
C SER A 171 2.25 -15.53 -12.02
N PHE A 172 2.87 -15.24 -10.86
CA PHE A 172 3.72 -14.07 -10.70
C PHE A 172 5.04 -14.22 -11.46
N GLY A 173 5.65 -15.40 -11.43
CA GLY A 173 6.90 -15.68 -12.13
C GLY A 173 6.78 -15.64 -13.66
N ARG A 174 5.58 -15.85 -14.22
CA ARG A 174 5.33 -15.90 -15.68
C ARG A 174 4.96 -14.55 -16.30
N ARG A 175 4.72 -13.51 -15.50
CA ARG A 175 4.17 -12.23 -15.95
C ARG A 175 5.07 -11.06 -15.60
N THR A 176 5.01 -10.01 -16.42
CA THR A 176 5.85 -8.82 -16.19
C THR A 176 5.37 -8.11 -14.90
N PRO A 177 6.24 -7.38 -14.19
CA PRO A 177 5.84 -6.56 -13.05
C PRO A 177 4.68 -5.61 -13.34
N LEU A 178 4.62 -5.06 -14.55
CA LEU A 178 3.58 -4.11 -14.92
C LEU A 178 2.20 -4.74 -15.03
N ASP A 179 2.10 -5.91 -15.67
CA ASP A 179 0.82 -6.61 -15.81
C ASP A 179 0.27 -6.96 -14.43
N ARG A 180 1.17 -7.44 -13.55
CA ARG A 180 0.84 -7.71 -12.14
C ARG A 180 0.41 -6.44 -11.40
N PHE A 181 1.09 -5.31 -11.63
CA PHE A 181 0.69 -4.03 -11.03
C PHE A 181 -0.73 -3.62 -11.44
N ALA A 182 -1.04 -3.68 -12.74
CA ALA A 182 -2.35 -3.29 -13.27
C ALA A 182 -3.51 -4.12 -12.69
N GLU A 183 -3.28 -5.40 -12.41
CA GLU A 183 -4.29 -6.30 -11.86
C GLU A 183 -4.40 -6.20 -10.32
N LEU A 184 -3.25 -6.20 -9.64
CA LEU A 184 -3.17 -6.29 -8.18
C LEU A 184 -3.52 -4.99 -7.47
N TYR A 185 -3.32 -3.83 -8.11
CA TYR A 185 -3.60 -2.54 -7.48
C TYR A 185 -5.00 -2.06 -7.84
N ARG A 186 -5.76 -1.67 -6.81
CA ARG A 186 -7.05 -1.00 -6.98
C ARG A 186 -6.87 0.23 -7.86
N ASP A 187 -7.78 0.37 -8.83
CA ASP A 187 -7.83 1.51 -9.74
C ASP A 187 -6.52 1.71 -10.53
N GLY A 188 -5.78 0.63 -10.82
CA GLY A 188 -4.49 0.70 -11.52
C GLY A 188 -3.43 1.47 -10.74
N GLY A 189 -3.54 1.49 -9.41
CA GLY A 189 -2.66 2.26 -8.52
C GLY A 189 -3.03 3.74 -8.39
N ALA A 190 -4.09 4.22 -9.05
CA ALA A 190 -4.46 5.63 -9.09
C ALA A 190 -5.34 6.10 -7.92
N THR A 191 -5.24 5.46 -6.75
CA THR A 191 -5.98 5.88 -5.55
C THR A 191 -5.26 7.06 -4.90
N VAL A 192 -5.94 8.21 -4.81
CA VAL A 192 -5.35 9.47 -4.32
C VAL A 192 -6.19 10.06 -3.19
N ALA A 193 -5.53 10.51 -2.12
CA ALA A 193 -6.14 11.40 -1.13
C ALA A 193 -5.93 12.87 -1.53
N TRP A 194 -7.05 13.59 -1.64
CA TRP A 194 -7.07 14.99 -1.97
C TRP A 194 -6.78 15.84 -0.73
N GLY A 195 -5.97 16.87 -0.90
CA GLY A 195 -5.59 17.81 0.14
C GLY A 195 -4.26 18.43 -0.21
N ASN A 196 -3.53 18.92 0.79
CA ASN A 196 -2.30 19.67 0.55
C ASN A 196 -1.11 19.16 1.38
N PRO A 197 -0.12 18.48 0.77
CA PRO A 197 -0.08 18.04 -0.64
C PRO A 197 -1.00 16.82 -0.91
N PRO A 198 -1.36 16.54 -2.17
CA PRO A 198 -2.05 15.30 -2.52
C PRO A 198 -1.17 14.08 -2.25
N LEU A 199 -1.78 12.96 -1.88
CA LEU A 199 -1.08 11.71 -1.53
C LEU A 199 -1.52 10.56 -2.41
N LEU A 200 -0.55 9.80 -2.93
CA LEU A 200 -0.83 8.52 -3.57
C LEU A 200 -0.98 7.42 -2.50
N LEU A 201 -2.07 6.64 -2.55
CA LEU A 201 -2.34 5.52 -1.64
C LEU A 201 -2.52 4.21 -2.40
N PRO A 202 -1.45 3.50 -2.76
CA PRO A 202 -1.58 2.16 -3.32
C PRO A 202 -2.35 1.20 -2.40
N VAL A 203 -3.36 0.51 -2.95
CA VAL A 203 -4.16 -0.49 -2.24
C VAL A 203 -4.28 -1.76 -3.06
N GLY A 204 -4.04 -2.92 -2.44
CA GLY A 204 -4.18 -4.22 -3.10
C GLY A 204 -5.65 -4.62 -3.29
N ARG A 205 -5.93 -5.30 -4.40
CA ARG A 205 -7.21 -5.93 -4.75
C ARG A 205 -6.94 -7.33 -5.29
N ALA A 206 -6.79 -8.28 -4.38
CA ALA A 206 -6.50 -9.69 -4.66
C ALA A 206 -6.90 -10.53 -3.44
N VAL A 207 -6.99 -11.86 -3.60
CA VAL A 207 -7.04 -12.78 -2.44
C VAL A 207 -5.79 -12.59 -1.59
N GLY A 208 -5.96 -12.14 -0.34
CA GLY A 208 -4.89 -11.68 0.56
C GLY A 208 -4.77 -10.15 0.68
N GLY A 209 -5.54 -9.37 -0.09
CA GLY A 209 -5.59 -7.92 -0.08
C GLY A 209 -4.23 -7.23 -0.26
N THR A 210 -4.02 -6.11 0.42
CA THR A 210 -2.75 -5.35 0.37
C THR A 210 -1.53 -6.14 0.84
N THR A 211 -1.71 -7.24 1.58
CA THR A 211 -0.57 -8.09 1.98
C THR A 211 0.12 -8.73 0.78
N VAL A 212 -0.58 -8.91 -0.35
CA VAL A 212 -0.01 -9.44 -1.60
C VAL A 212 1.02 -8.47 -2.20
N VAL A 213 0.80 -7.17 -2.06
CA VAL A 213 1.58 -6.09 -2.70
C VAL A 213 2.40 -5.24 -1.72
N ASN A 214 2.44 -5.60 -0.44
CA ASN A 214 3.30 -4.89 0.50
C ASN A 214 4.75 -5.42 0.46
N SER A 215 5.63 -4.73 1.18
CA SER A 215 7.05 -5.04 1.28
C SER A 215 7.38 -6.23 2.17
N GLY A 216 6.48 -6.62 3.07
CA GLY A 216 6.67 -7.70 4.03
C GLY A 216 7.40 -7.31 5.31
N THR A 217 7.64 -6.02 5.55
CA THR A 217 8.24 -5.51 6.80
C THR A 217 7.32 -5.74 8.00
N CYS A 218 7.91 -6.18 9.11
CA CYS A 218 7.19 -6.61 10.31
C CYS A 218 7.79 -5.95 11.56
N TYR A 219 7.15 -4.87 12.00
CA TYR A 219 7.40 -4.24 13.31
C TYR A 219 6.28 -4.58 14.27
N ARG A 220 6.64 -4.82 15.54
CA ARG A 220 5.66 -4.89 16.62
C ARG A 220 5.14 -3.49 16.91
N THR A 221 3.87 -3.39 17.29
CA THR A 221 3.32 -2.12 17.77
C THR A 221 4.13 -1.66 18.99
N PRO A 222 4.67 -0.43 19.01
CA PRO A 222 5.44 0.04 20.16
C PRO A 222 4.63 0.10 21.46
N ASP A 223 5.28 -0.14 22.60
CA ASP A 223 4.62 -0.20 23.91
C ASP A 223 3.94 1.13 24.28
N HIS A 224 4.52 2.28 23.92
CA HIS A 224 3.91 3.59 24.18
C HIS A 224 2.64 3.80 23.35
N VAL A 225 2.56 3.21 22.16
CA VAL A 225 1.35 3.24 21.32
C VAL A 225 0.27 2.36 21.94
N LEU A 226 0.63 1.16 22.42
CA LEU A 226 -0.31 0.27 23.12
C LEU A 226 -0.83 0.91 24.41
N ALA A 227 0.04 1.52 25.21
CA ALA A 227 -0.35 2.25 26.42
C ALA A 227 -1.33 3.39 26.10
N ARG A 228 -1.08 4.17 25.04
CA ARG A 228 -1.99 5.21 24.56
C ARG A 228 -3.35 4.64 24.14
N TRP A 229 -3.35 3.53 23.39
CA TRP A 229 -4.58 2.88 22.94
C TRP A 229 -5.43 2.35 24.10
N THR A 230 -4.78 1.79 25.12
CA THR A 230 -5.45 1.32 26.35
C THR A 230 -5.93 2.49 27.20
N ASN A 231 -5.01 3.35 27.65
CA ASN A 231 -5.28 4.32 28.72
C ASN A 231 -6.10 5.52 28.22
N ASP A 232 -5.83 6.00 27.01
CA ASP A 232 -6.42 7.26 26.53
C ASP A 232 -7.63 7.03 25.62
N LEU A 233 -7.64 5.92 24.89
CA LEU A 233 -8.64 5.64 23.84
C LEU A 233 -9.61 4.50 24.24
N GLY A 234 -9.25 3.68 25.22
CA GLY A 234 -10.07 2.59 25.72
C GLY A 234 -10.30 1.49 24.68
N PHE A 235 -9.25 1.09 23.96
CA PHE A 235 -9.29 -0.04 23.01
C PHE A 235 -8.87 -1.32 23.73
N SER A 236 -9.84 -2.11 24.22
CA SER A 236 -9.59 -3.29 25.08
C SER A 236 -8.56 -4.28 24.51
N PRO A 237 -8.54 -4.59 23.19
CA PRO A 237 -7.54 -5.50 22.63
C PRO A 237 -6.09 -5.14 22.94
N ALA A 238 -5.77 -3.85 23.07
CA ALA A 238 -4.40 -3.39 23.33
C ALA A 238 -3.83 -3.90 24.66
N GLU A 239 -4.67 -4.18 25.67
CA GLU A 239 -4.23 -4.70 26.98
C GLU A 239 -3.55 -6.07 26.89
N ARG A 240 -3.90 -6.88 25.88
CA ARG A 240 -3.39 -8.24 25.68
C ARG A 240 -2.73 -8.43 24.32
N PHE A 241 -2.17 -7.36 23.75
CA PHE A 241 -1.62 -7.39 22.40
C PHE A 241 -0.39 -8.28 22.24
N GLY A 242 0.43 -8.43 23.28
CA GLY A 242 1.69 -9.20 23.26
C GLY A 242 1.51 -10.64 22.72
N PRO A 243 0.67 -11.47 23.36
CA PRO A 243 0.39 -12.84 22.88
C PRO A 243 -0.17 -12.90 21.46
N TYR A 244 -1.01 -11.94 21.05
CA TYR A 244 -1.52 -11.88 19.68
C TYR A 244 -0.41 -11.55 18.69
N LEU A 245 0.48 -10.61 19.01
CA LEU A 245 1.65 -10.31 18.19
C LEU A 245 2.57 -11.53 18.05
N ASP A 246 2.79 -12.30 19.12
CA ASP A 246 3.58 -13.54 19.08
C ASP A 246 2.96 -14.58 18.12
N GLU A 247 1.63 -14.76 18.19
CA GLU A 247 0.92 -15.64 17.27
C GLU A 247 1.04 -15.17 15.81
N VAL A 248 0.91 -13.87 15.57
CA VAL A 248 1.02 -13.29 14.22
C VAL A 248 2.43 -13.47 13.66
N GLU A 249 3.47 -13.17 14.45
CA GLU A 249 4.86 -13.33 14.02
C GLU A 249 5.18 -14.78 13.67
N ARG A 250 4.72 -15.73 14.49
CA ARG A 250 4.85 -17.17 14.22
C ARG A 250 4.08 -17.57 12.96
N THR A 251 2.85 -17.12 12.82
CA THR A 251 2.00 -17.42 11.63
C THR A 251 2.66 -16.93 10.34
N LEU A 252 3.27 -15.75 10.38
CA LEU A 252 3.89 -15.12 9.21
C LEU A 252 5.34 -15.58 8.97
N ASN A 253 5.90 -16.44 9.83
CA ASN A 253 7.30 -16.85 9.80
C ASN A 253 8.25 -15.63 9.76
N VAL A 254 8.02 -14.65 10.64
CA VAL A 254 8.79 -13.40 10.70
C VAL A 254 10.22 -13.69 11.15
N ALA A 255 11.19 -13.28 10.34
CA ALA A 255 12.61 -13.41 10.65
C ALA A 255 13.41 -12.21 10.16
N THR A 256 14.53 -11.92 10.82
CA THR A 256 15.53 -10.96 10.35
C THR A 256 16.10 -11.44 9.02
N GLN A 257 16.19 -10.55 8.03
CA GLN A 257 16.79 -10.90 6.76
C GLN A 257 18.31 -11.12 6.90
N PRO A 258 18.88 -12.13 6.22
CA PRO A 258 20.31 -12.36 6.25
C PRO A 258 21.05 -11.28 5.44
N MET A 259 22.29 -11.00 5.84
CA MET A 259 23.12 -9.91 5.27
C MET A 259 23.47 -10.11 3.79
N ASP A 260 23.53 -11.36 3.34
CA ASP A 260 23.90 -11.74 1.97
C ASP A 260 22.83 -11.36 0.93
N VAL A 261 21.55 -11.32 1.31
CA VAL A 261 20.44 -11.01 0.39
C VAL A 261 20.00 -9.55 0.37
N LEU A 262 20.56 -8.68 1.23
CA LEU A 262 20.11 -7.28 1.34
C LEU A 262 20.30 -6.49 0.05
N GLY A 263 21.33 -6.82 -0.74
CA GLY A 263 21.76 -6.03 -1.88
C GLY A 263 22.59 -4.81 -1.47
N ASN A 264 23.15 -4.12 -2.47
CA ASN A 264 24.04 -2.99 -2.21
C ASN A 264 23.31 -1.79 -1.57
N ASN A 265 22.02 -1.60 -1.87
CA ASN A 265 21.23 -0.53 -1.25
C ASN A 265 21.22 -0.64 0.29
N GLY A 266 20.95 -1.85 0.80
CA GLY A 266 20.98 -2.11 2.25
C GLY A 266 22.38 -2.01 2.85
N ARG A 267 23.40 -2.51 2.15
CA ARG A 267 24.81 -2.43 2.61
C ARG A 267 25.29 -0.98 2.73
N LEU A 268 24.98 -0.13 1.76
CA LEU A 268 25.29 1.30 1.80
C LEU A 268 24.56 2.00 2.95
N ALA A 269 23.30 1.65 3.19
CA ALA A 269 22.55 2.20 4.31
C ALA A 269 23.17 1.85 5.67
N LEU A 270 23.58 0.59 5.87
CA LEU A 270 24.28 0.15 7.08
C LEU A 270 25.63 0.85 7.24
N ALA A 271 26.42 0.95 6.17
CA ALA A 271 27.72 1.61 6.19
C ALA A 271 27.60 3.11 6.50
N GLY A 272 26.58 3.78 5.97
CA GLY A 272 26.27 5.17 6.28
C GLY A 272 25.85 5.35 7.74
N ALA A 273 24.96 4.48 8.25
CA ALA A 273 24.54 4.49 9.65
C ALA A 273 25.69 4.23 10.61
N GLU A 274 26.56 3.26 10.32
CA GLU A 274 27.76 2.93 11.12
C GLU A 274 28.68 4.15 11.26
N ARG A 275 28.96 4.86 10.15
CA ARG A 275 29.80 6.07 10.17
C ARG A 275 29.20 7.23 10.95
N LEU A 276 27.87 7.28 11.05
CA LEU A 276 27.14 8.27 11.83
C LEU A 276 26.91 7.84 13.29
N GLY A 277 27.23 6.59 13.64
CA GLY A 277 26.88 6.00 14.94
C GLY A 277 25.38 5.80 15.14
N TRP A 278 24.59 5.69 14.06
CA TRP A 278 23.13 5.56 14.11
C TRP A 278 22.68 4.13 14.32
N ARG A 279 21.54 3.95 15.01
CA ARG A 279 20.91 2.64 15.18
C ARG A 279 20.32 2.15 13.85
N ALA A 280 20.90 1.10 13.28
CA ALA A 280 20.40 0.47 12.06
C ALA A 280 20.61 -1.05 12.05
N ALA A 281 19.66 -1.79 11.47
CA ALA A 281 19.73 -3.25 11.35
C ALA A 281 18.94 -3.78 10.14
N PRO A 282 19.26 -4.98 9.64
CA PRO A 282 18.42 -5.69 8.67
C PRO A 282 16.99 -5.83 9.19
N LEU A 283 16.00 -5.55 8.33
CA LEU A 283 14.60 -5.59 8.74
C LEU A 283 14.12 -7.01 9.03
N ARG A 284 13.23 -7.12 10.03
CA ARG A 284 12.41 -8.31 10.26
C ARG A 284 11.28 -8.34 9.25
N ARG A 285 11.14 -9.46 8.54
CA ARG A 285 10.17 -9.62 7.44
C ARG A 285 9.50 -10.98 7.45
N ASN A 286 8.27 -11.04 6.95
CA ASN A 286 7.56 -12.30 6.66
C ASN A 286 8.03 -12.91 5.32
N ALA A 287 9.35 -12.94 5.09
CA ALA A 287 9.93 -13.30 3.79
C ALA A 287 11.09 -14.31 3.95
N THR A 288 10.91 -15.30 4.81
CA THR A 288 11.94 -16.32 5.07
C THR A 288 12.28 -17.10 3.79
N GLY A 289 13.57 -17.12 3.46
CA GLY A 289 14.09 -17.66 2.19
C GLY A 289 13.98 -16.70 1.01
N CYS A 290 13.91 -15.38 1.25
CA CYS A 290 13.98 -14.35 0.21
C CYS A 290 15.22 -14.55 -0.69
N LYS A 291 15.06 -14.26 -1.98
CA LYS A 291 16.12 -14.36 -3.00
C LYS A 291 16.49 -13.01 -3.60
N GLY A 292 16.15 -11.91 -2.92
CA GLY A 292 16.53 -10.57 -3.35
C GLY A 292 15.92 -10.14 -4.69
N SER A 293 14.69 -10.56 -5.01
CA SER A 293 14.07 -10.22 -6.31
C SER A 293 13.55 -8.79 -6.42
N CYS A 294 13.50 -8.04 -5.31
CA CYS A 294 12.92 -6.69 -5.20
C CYS A 294 11.48 -6.52 -5.76
N GLN A 295 10.73 -7.60 -5.98
CA GLN A 295 9.40 -7.55 -6.63
C GLN A 295 8.21 -7.71 -5.66
N CYS A 296 8.43 -7.48 -4.37
CA CYS A 296 7.41 -7.70 -3.33
C CYS A 296 6.13 -6.89 -3.58
N VAL A 297 6.29 -5.69 -4.16
CA VAL A 297 5.20 -4.77 -4.49
C VAL A 297 4.30 -5.23 -5.63
N VAL A 298 4.65 -6.28 -6.36
CA VAL A 298 3.87 -6.79 -7.51
C VAL A 298 3.71 -8.31 -7.43
N GLY A 299 3.58 -8.83 -6.21
CA GLY A 299 3.54 -10.26 -5.96
C GLY A 299 4.93 -10.90 -6.02
N CYS A 300 5.29 -11.64 -4.98
CA CYS A 300 6.60 -12.28 -4.87
C CYS A 300 6.68 -13.47 -5.84
N PRO A 301 7.58 -13.44 -6.85
CA PRO A 301 7.63 -14.50 -7.87
C PRO A 301 8.21 -15.83 -7.35
N THR A 302 8.82 -15.85 -6.16
CA THR A 302 9.40 -17.05 -5.54
C THR A 302 8.54 -17.65 -4.44
N GLY A 303 7.47 -16.97 -4.01
CA GLY A 303 6.66 -17.38 -2.85
C GLY A 303 7.36 -17.20 -1.50
N ALA A 304 8.51 -16.49 -1.47
CA ALA A 304 9.23 -16.24 -0.23
C ALA A 304 8.45 -15.32 0.73
N LYS A 305 7.81 -14.27 0.21
CA LYS A 305 6.97 -13.36 1.01
C LYS A 305 5.65 -14.06 1.38
N GLN A 306 5.53 -14.43 2.65
CA GLN A 306 4.41 -15.12 3.29
C GLN A 306 3.23 -14.18 3.54
N SER A 307 2.73 -13.55 2.49
CA SER A 307 1.47 -12.81 2.54
C SER A 307 0.30 -13.73 2.86
N VAL A 308 -0.82 -13.19 3.34
CA VAL A 308 -1.81 -13.99 4.08
C VAL A 308 -2.51 -15.06 3.22
N GLN A 309 -2.47 -14.96 1.90
CA GLN A 309 -2.93 -16.00 0.99
C GLN A 309 -2.04 -17.25 0.98
N LEU A 310 -0.78 -17.15 1.43
CA LEU A 310 0.14 -18.27 1.58
C LEU A 310 0.28 -18.74 3.03
N SER A 311 -0.06 -17.89 4.02
CA SER A 311 0.22 -18.17 5.44
C SER A 311 -0.99 -18.28 6.36
N VAL A 312 -2.14 -17.68 6.01
CA VAL A 312 -3.32 -17.63 6.92
C VAL A 312 -4.58 -18.19 6.28
N LEU A 313 -4.89 -17.77 5.05
CA LEU A 313 -6.06 -18.26 4.32
C LEU A 313 -6.04 -19.78 4.09
N PRO A 314 -4.88 -20.43 3.82
CA PRO A 314 -4.83 -21.89 3.75
C PRO A 314 -5.24 -22.56 5.06
N ASP A 315 -4.80 -22.05 6.21
CA ASP A 315 -5.23 -22.54 7.53
C ASP A 315 -6.74 -22.35 7.73
N ALA A 316 -7.31 -21.24 7.27
CA ALA A 316 -8.74 -20.99 7.33
C ALA A 316 -9.52 -21.98 6.45
N CYS A 317 -9.06 -22.23 5.23
CA CYS A 317 -9.66 -23.19 4.31
C CYS A 317 -9.56 -24.63 4.83
N ALA A 318 -8.42 -25.00 5.40
CA ALA A 318 -8.25 -26.30 6.07
C ALA A 318 -9.22 -26.49 7.25
N ALA A 319 -9.59 -25.39 7.92
CA ALA A 319 -10.62 -25.38 8.96
C ALA A 319 -12.07 -25.25 8.42
N GLY A 320 -12.27 -25.24 7.10
CA GLY A 320 -13.60 -25.23 6.45
C GLY A 320 -14.09 -23.87 5.94
N ALA A 321 -13.28 -22.82 5.98
CA ALA A 321 -13.63 -21.54 5.36
C ALA A 321 -13.61 -21.63 3.83
N ARG A 322 -14.59 -20.99 3.17
CA ARG A 322 -14.68 -20.93 1.70
C ARG A 322 -14.51 -19.49 1.24
N ILE A 323 -13.77 -19.27 0.15
CA ILE A 323 -13.48 -17.93 -0.38
C ILE A 323 -14.22 -17.75 -1.69
N VAL A 324 -15.02 -16.69 -1.81
CA VAL A 324 -15.66 -16.28 -3.06
C VAL A 324 -14.88 -15.12 -3.65
N THR A 325 -14.26 -15.32 -4.81
CA THR A 325 -13.39 -14.33 -5.48
C THR A 325 -14.14 -13.56 -6.55
N GLY A 326 -13.70 -12.34 -6.92
CA GLY A 326 -14.44 -11.50 -7.86
C GLY A 326 -15.78 -11.00 -7.31
N ALA A 327 -15.97 -11.05 -5.99
CA ALA A 327 -17.22 -10.76 -5.31
C ALA A 327 -17.13 -9.46 -4.50
N ARG A 328 -17.76 -8.39 -4.99
CA ARG A 328 -17.84 -7.12 -4.26
C ARG A 328 -19.04 -7.11 -3.33
N ALA A 329 -18.80 -7.07 -2.01
CA ALA A 329 -19.87 -6.81 -1.04
C ALA A 329 -20.52 -5.44 -1.31
N ARG A 330 -21.83 -5.45 -1.59
CA ARG A 330 -22.61 -4.24 -1.89
C ARG A 330 -23.18 -3.64 -0.62
N ARG A 331 -23.83 -4.47 0.20
CA ARG A 331 -24.53 -4.07 1.44
C ARG A 331 -24.53 -5.22 2.45
N VAL A 332 -24.40 -4.87 3.73
CA VAL A 332 -24.81 -5.72 4.83
C VAL A 332 -26.34 -5.63 4.95
N LEU A 333 -26.99 -6.79 5.03
CA LEU A 333 -28.42 -6.91 5.24
C LEU A 333 -28.71 -6.84 6.74
N VAL A 334 -29.71 -6.05 7.13
CA VAL A 334 -30.05 -5.77 8.53
C VAL A 334 -31.54 -5.90 8.70
N ASP A 335 -31.95 -6.61 9.74
CA ASP A 335 -33.29 -6.59 10.29
C ASP A 335 -33.35 -5.47 11.34
N ALA A 336 -33.94 -4.33 10.95
CA ALA A 336 -33.94 -3.11 11.76
C ALA A 336 -34.97 -3.15 12.90
N ASP A 337 -36.06 -3.91 12.72
CA ASP A 337 -37.24 -3.90 13.61
C ASP A 337 -37.23 -5.08 14.60
N ARG A 338 -36.12 -5.81 14.67
CA ARG A 338 -36.00 -6.98 15.55
C ARG A 338 -36.08 -6.58 17.02
N PRO A 339 -36.84 -7.32 17.86
CA PRO A 339 -36.81 -7.14 19.31
C PRO A 339 -35.37 -7.22 19.86
N GLY A 340 -34.96 -6.22 20.65
CA GLY A 340 -33.58 -6.07 21.13
C GLY A 340 -32.67 -5.20 20.25
N GLY A 341 -33.19 -4.64 19.15
CA GLY A 341 -32.52 -3.68 18.27
C GLY A 341 -32.00 -4.28 16.96
N PRO A 342 -31.50 -3.43 16.05
CA PRO A 342 -31.09 -3.84 14.71
C PRO A 342 -30.07 -4.98 14.71
N ARG A 343 -30.22 -5.95 13.82
CA ARG A 343 -29.33 -7.12 13.74
C ARG A 343 -28.97 -7.47 12.30
N ALA A 344 -27.69 -7.79 12.07
CA ALA A 344 -27.25 -8.27 10.77
C ALA A 344 -27.89 -9.64 10.43
N THR A 345 -28.25 -9.81 9.16
CA THR A 345 -28.92 -11.02 8.65
C THR A 345 -28.22 -11.63 7.43
N GLY A 346 -27.26 -10.92 6.84
CA GLY A 346 -26.50 -11.42 5.70
C GLY A 346 -25.75 -10.33 4.94
N VAL A 347 -25.29 -10.68 3.74
CA VAL A 347 -24.61 -9.77 2.81
C VAL A 347 -25.18 -9.96 1.41
N LEU A 348 -25.48 -8.84 0.75
CA LEU A 348 -25.70 -8.77 -0.69
C LEU A 348 -24.36 -8.48 -1.37
N ALA A 349 -23.94 -9.35 -2.29
CA ALA A 349 -22.70 -9.24 -3.03
C ALA A 349 -22.95 -9.20 -4.54
N GLY A 350 -22.15 -8.41 -5.24
CA GLY A 350 -22.15 -8.33 -6.69
C GLY A 350 -21.13 -9.28 -7.31
N ARG A 351 -21.47 -9.80 -8.48
CA ARG A 351 -20.64 -10.63 -9.35
C ARG A 351 -19.93 -9.77 -10.39
N GLU A 352 -18.90 -10.33 -11.01
CA GLU A 352 -18.18 -9.66 -12.11
C GLU A 352 -19.04 -9.46 -13.38
N ASP A 353 -20.00 -10.36 -13.62
CA ASP A 353 -20.94 -10.29 -14.74
C ASP A 353 -22.07 -9.27 -14.54
N GLY A 354 -22.05 -8.54 -13.41
CA GLY A 354 -23.07 -7.55 -13.04
C GLY A 354 -24.26 -8.12 -12.27
N GLY A 355 -24.37 -9.44 -12.12
CA GLY A 355 -25.38 -10.08 -11.28
C GLY A 355 -25.12 -9.92 -9.79
N GLU A 356 -26.07 -10.36 -8.96
CA GLU A 356 -25.96 -10.32 -7.50
C GLU A 356 -26.23 -11.70 -6.87
N PHE A 357 -25.85 -11.85 -5.60
CA PHE A 357 -26.17 -13.01 -4.78
C PHE A 357 -26.19 -12.65 -3.30
N GLU A 358 -26.89 -13.48 -2.52
CA GLU A 358 -27.05 -13.30 -1.08
C GLU A 358 -26.41 -14.44 -0.28
N ILE A 359 -25.76 -14.06 0.81
CA ILE A 359 -25.32 -14.99 1.85
C ILE A 359 -25.98 -14.56 3.17
N LEU A 360 -26.92 -15.37 3.66
CA LEU A 360 -27.53 -15.14 4.97
C LEU A 360 -26.60 -15.62 6.07
N ALA A 361 -26.32 -14.75 7.04
CA ALA A 361 -25.48 -15.05 8.18
C ALA A 361 -25.79 -14.10 9.35
N PRO A 362 -25.82 -14.61 10.60
CA PRO A 362 -26.05 -13.79 11.79
C PRO A 362 -24.83 -12.97 12.21
N LEU A 363 -23.62 -13.33 11.75
CA LEU A 363 -22.36 -12.66 12.05
C LEU A 363 -21.70 -12.15 10.78
N ILE A 364 -21.42 -10.86 10.74
CA ILE A 364 -20.74 -10.19 9.64
C ILE A 364 -19.45 -9.55 10.16
N VAL A 365 -18.32 -9.96 9.61
CA VAL A 365 -17.03 -9.33 9.89
C VAL A 365 -16.68 -8.41 8.72
N VAL A 366 -16.61 -7.11 9.00
CA VAL A 366 -16.19 -6.10 8.03
C VAL A 366 -14.67 -5.99 8.09
N ALA A 367 -14.02 -6.41 7.00
CA ALA A 367 -12.57 -6.37 6.84
C ALA A 367 -12.15 -5.85 5.44
N ALA A 368 -12.91 -4.90 4.89
CA ALA A 368 -12.72 -4.36 3.54
C ALA A 368 -11.53 -3.37 3.42
N GLY A 369 -10.86 -3.08 4.54
CA GLY A 369 -9.79 -2.10 4.67
C GLY A 369 -10.32 -0.72 5.04
N ALA A 370 -9.47 0.11 5.66
CA ALA A 370 -9.84 1.44 6.17
C ALA A 370 -10.50 2.35 5.11
N LEU A 371 -10.23 2.15 3.82
CA LEU A 371 -10.80 2.98 2.77
C LEU A 371 -12.17 2.49 2.28
N GLN A 372 -12.46 1.19 2.35
CA GLN A 372 -13.69 0.61 1.79
C GLN A 372 -14.73 0.20 2.84
N SER A 373 -14.33 0.00 4.09
CA SER A 373 -15.24 -0.31 5.20
C SER A 373 -16.27 0.82 5.45
N PRO A 374 -15.90 2.12 5.49
CA PRO A 374 -16.89 3.19 5.71
C PRO A 374 -17.95 3.33 4.60
N PRO A 375 -17.60 3.34 3.29
CA PRO A 375 -18.61 3.37 2.22
C PRO A 375 -19.55 2.15 2.24
N LEU A 376 -19.03 0.95 2.54
CA LEU A 376 -19.86 -0.24 2.71
C LEU A 376 -20.88 -0.07 3.83
N LEU A 377 -20.45 0.39 5.02
CA LEU A 377 -21.34 0.63 6.15
C LEU A 377 -22.40 1.68 5.83
N ARG A 378 -22.04 2.77 5.12
CA ARG A 378 -22.99 3.78 4.65
C ARG A 378 -24.03 3.22 3.67
N ARG A 379 -23.62 2.38 2.70
CA ARG A 379 -24.57 1.71 1.79
C ARG A 379 -25.48 0.73 2.52
N SER A 380 -25.02 0.19 3.65
CA SER A 380 -25.76 -0.76 4.47
C SER A 380 -26.77 -0.10 5.42
N GLY A 381 -26.86 1.23 5.45
CA GLY A 381 -27.67 1.94 6.45
C GLY A 381 -27.04 1.98 7.85
N LEU A 382 -25.83 1.44 8.00
CA LEU A 382 -25.05 1.41 9.24
C LEU A 382 -24.08 2.61 9.34
N GLY A 383 -24.43 3.69 8.65
CA GLY A 383 -23.59 4.87 8.44
C GLY A 383 -23.82 6.02 9.42
N GLY A 384 -24.71 5.86 10.39
CA GLY A 384 -25.27 6.97 11.19
C GLY A 384 -24.29 7.62 12.17
N HIS A 385 -23.21 6.94 12.56
CA HIS A 385 -22.25 7.50 13.50
C HIS A 385 -21.50 8.71 12.90
N PRO A 386 -21.50 9.90 13.54
CA PRO A 386 -20.99 11.14 12.95
C PRO A 386 -19.47 11.13 12.68
N ARG A 387 -18.74 10.23 13.35
CA ARG A 387 -17.30 10.03 13.18
C ARG A 387 -16.94 8.92 12.18
N LEU A 388 -17.92 8.21 11.60
CA LEU A 388 -17.64 7.15 10.62
C LEU A 388 -16.90 7.72 9.39
N GLY A 389 -15.78 7.10 9.06
CA GLY A 389 -14.89 7.53 7.99
C GLY A 389 -13.99 8.71 8.36
N ARG A 390 -14.04 9.25 9.58
CA ARG A 390 -13.06 10.23 10.07
C ARG A 390 -11.91 9.49 10.77
N ASN A 391 -10.95 10.23 11.34
CA ASN A 391 -9.81 9.65 12.06
C ASN A 391 -8.88 8.82 11.14
N LEU A 392 -8.84 9.15 9.84
CA LEU A 392 -7.94 8.48 8.90
C LEU A 392 -6.52 9.00 9.14
N SER A 393 -5.66 8.10 9.62
CA SER A 393 -4.21 8.20 9.49
C SER A 393 -3.78 7.45 8.24
N VAL A 394 -2.71 7.88 7.60
CA VAL A 394 -2.22 7.27 6.34
C VAL A 394 -0.76 6.88 6.40
N HIS A 395 -0.03 7.33 7.43
CA HIS A 395 1.42 7.13 7.57
C HIS A 395 2.17 7.69 6.35
N PRO A 396 2.19 9.02 6.15
CA PRO A 396 2.85 9.67 5.01
C PRO A 396 4.32 9.30 4.92
N ALA A 397 4.79 9.21 3.69
CA ALA A 397 6.11 8.78 3.34
C ALA A 397 6.71 9.68 2.25
N THR A 398 8.03 9.86 2.32
CA THR A 398 8.83 10.51 1.30
C THR A 398 10.10 9.70 1.04
N SER A 399 10.82 10.02 -0.03
CA SER A 399 11.98 9.26 -0.48
C SER A 399 13.03 10.16 -1.09
N VAL A 400 14.30 9.79 -0.89
CA VAL A 400 15.46 10.41 -1.54
C VAL A 400 16.34 9.32 -2.17
N ALA A 401 17.19 9.71 -3.11
CA ALA A 401 18.25 8.82 -3.61
C ALA A 401 19.62 9.46 -3.48
N GLY A 402 20.65 8.64 -3.25
CA GLY A 402 22.05 9.04 -3.39
C GLY A 402 22.62 8.44 -4.67
N ARG A 403 23.39 9.22 -5.41
CA ARG A 403 24.16 8.77 -6.57
C ARG A 403 25.58 8.41 -6.16
N PHE A 404 26.04 7.26 -6.63
CA PHE A 404 27.36 6.70 -6.30
C PHE A 404 28.24 6.54 -7.55
N ALA A 405 29.55 6.64 -7.34
CA ALA A 405 30.56 6.41 -8.37
C ALA A 405 30.57 4.95 -8.88
N GLU A 406 30.15 4.00 -8.05
CA GLU A 406 30.05 2.58 -8.39
C GLU A 406 28.60 2.15 -8.61
N PRO A 407 28.34 1.14 -9.46
CA PRO A 407 26.99 0.58 -9.61
C PRO A 407 26.43 0.04 -8.28
N VAL A 408 25.24 0.49 -7.93
CA VAL A 408 24.45 0.03 -6.78
C VAL A 408 23.46 -1.06 -7.19
N THR A 409 22.76 -0.84 -8.31
CA THR A 409 21.69 -1.70 -8.83
C THR A 409 20.68 -2.05 -7.74
N ALA A 410 20.09 -1.02 -7.10
CA ALA A 410 19.32 -1.17 -5.85
C ALA A 410 18.16 -2.18 -5.90
N TRP A 411 17.65 -2.50 -7.10
CA TRP A 411 16.62 -3.52 -7.31
C TRP A 411 17.15 -4.97 -7.32
N GLU A 412 18.46 -5.19 -7.17
CA GLU A 412 19.06 -6.49 -6.89
C GLU A 412 19.28 -6.65 -5.38
N GLY A 413 18.27 -7.17 -4.71
CA GLY A 413 18.27 -7.28 -3.26
C GLY A 413 16.86 -7.26 -2.66
N VAL A 414 16.83 -7.04 -1.36
CA VAL A 414 15.58 -6.95 -0.62
C VAL A 414 14.96 -5.58 -0.83
N LEU A 415 13.68 -5.54 -1.23
CA LEU A 415 12.92 -4.31 -1.47
C LEU A 415 12.98 -3.33 -0.29
N GLN A 416 12.70 -3.78 0.93
CA GLN A 416 12.92 -3.00 2.16
C GLN A 416 13.88 -3.78 3.04
N SER A 417 15.15 -3.40 3.02
CA SER A 417 16.25 -4.24 3.48
C SER A 417 16.71 -3.93 4.90
N VAL A 418 16.81 -2.64 5.24
CA VAL A 418 17.41 -2.15 6.49
C VAL A 418 16.49 -1.08 7.08
N GLY A 419 16.27 -1.16 8.39
CA GLY A 419 15.61 -0.12 9.19
C GLY A 419 16.67 0.72 9.88
N VAL A 420 16.51 2.04 9.85
CA VAL A 420 17.34 3.02 10.53
C VAL A 420 16.44 3.74 11.53
N GLU A 421 16.64 3.47 12.81
CA GLU A 421 15.72 3.78 13.91
C GLU A 421 16.18 4.98 14.76
N GLU A 422 17.20 5.70 14.31
CA GLU A 422 17.74 6.87 15.02
C GLU A 422 16.66 7.92 15.32
N LEU A 423 15.72 8.12 14.41
CA LEU A 423 14.64 9.11 14.53
C LEU A 423 13.29 8.52 14.98
N HIS A 424 13.25 7.23 15.38
CA HIS A 424 11.99 6.55 15.70
C HIS A 424 11.27 7.26 16.85
N ASP A 425 12.00 7.65 17.90
CA ASP A 425 11.46 8.38 19.07
C ASP A 425 10.92 9.78 18.69
N GLN A 426 11.34 10.33 17.56
CA GLN A 426 10.86 11.60 17.01
C GLN A 426 9.66 11.40 16.05
N GLY A 427 9.24 10.15 15.85
CA GLY A 427 8.12 9.75 15.01
C GLY A 427 8.48 9.61 13.53
N ALA A 428 9.73 9.30 13.20
CA ALA A 428 10.18 9.02 11.84
C ALA A 428 10.98 7.71 11.77
N LEU A 429 10.62 6.85 10.82
CA LEU A 429 11.33 5.60 10.54
C LEU A 429 11.92 5.66 9.13
N ILE A 430 13.25 5.53 9.02
CA ILE A 430 13.96 5.48 7.75
C ILE A 430 14.19 4.03 7.37
N GLU A 431 13.99 3.70 6.09
CA GLU A 431 14.21 2.37 5.54
C GLU A 431 15.04 2.46 4.25
N ALA A 432 16.02 1.57 4.13
CA ALA A 432 16.66 1.31 2.84
C ALA A 432 15.66 0.56 1.95
N THR A 433 14.99 1.31 1.08
CA THR A 433 13.91 0.81 0.25
C THR A 433 14.24 1.00 -1.22
N ALA A 434 14.12 -0.04 -2.03
CA ALA A 434 14.29 -0.01 -3.47
C ALA A 434 13.05 -0.59 -4.16
N THR A 435 12.83 -0.23 -5.41
CA THR A 435 11.74 -0.81 -6.22
C THR A 435 12.30 -1.28 -7.55
N PRO A 436 11.59 -2.16 -8.27
CA PRO A 436 11.93 -2.39 -9.67
C PRO A 436 12.03 -1.06 -10.42
N PRO A 437 12.92 -0.92 -11.42
CA PRO A 437 13.05 0.30 -12.18
C PRO A 437 11.69 0.82 -12.68
N GLY A 438 11.45 2.13 -12.56
CA GLY A 438 10.20 2.79 -12.97
C GLY A 438 9.06 2.75 -11.95
N MET A 439 9.12 1.88 -10.94
CA MET A 439 8.11 1.84 -9.86
C MET A 439 8.43 2.82 -8.71
N GLY A 440 9.65 3.37 -8.65
CA GLY A 440 10.10 4.37 -7.67
C GLY A 440 10.01 5.81 -8.18
N SER A 441 8.95 6.15 -8.92
CA SER A 441 8.89 7.27 -9.87
C SER A 441 9.06 8.68 -9.29
N PHE A 442 8.91 8.87 -7.97
CA PHE A 442 8.91 10.18 -7.32
C PHE A 442 10.31 10.78 -7.07
N VAL A 443 11.37 9.98 -7.21
CA VAL A 443 12.73 10.46 -6.90
C VAL A 443 13.44 11.06 -8.12
N LEU A 444 13.15 10.57 -9.32
CA LEU A 444 13.89 10.97 -10.52
C LEU A 444 13.48 12.38 -10.97
N PRO A 445 14.40 13.36 -11.03
CA PRO A 445 14.07 14.72 -11.44
C PRO A 445 13.95 14.88 -12.96
N GLY A 446 13.49 16.06 -13.38
CA GLY A 446 13.51 16.46 -14.78
C GLY A 446 12.41 15.85 -15.65
N LEU A 447 12.47 16.21 -16.93
CA LEU A 447 11.65 15.78 -18.05
C LEU A 447 12.54 15.65 -19.30
N GLY A 448 12.09 14.90 -20.32
CA GLY A 448 12.82 14.76 -21.58
C GLY A 448 14.19 14.10 -21.38
N GLY A 449 15.24 14.68 -21.97
CA GLY A 449 16.60 14.12 -21.93
C GLY A 449 17.18 14.04 -20.52
N GLU A 450 16.80 14.94 -19.61
CA GLU A 450 17.21 14.83 -18.19
C GLU A 450 16.61 13.57 -17.55
N LEU A 451 15.28 13.38 -17.66
CA LEU A 451 14.62 12.21 -17.08
C LEU A 451 15.13 10.91 -17.69
N ARG A 452 15.44 10.92 -18.99
CA ARG A 452 16.07 9.79 -19.68
C ARG A 452 17.42 9.46 -19.08
N ARG A 453 18.31 10.44 -18.88
CA ARG A 453 19.62 10.24 -18.23
C ARG A 453 19.49 9.69 -16.81
N GLU A 454 18.50 10.17 -16.06
CA GLU A 454 18.21 9.66 -14.71
C GLU A 454 17.75 8.20 -14.73
N LEU A 455 16.88 7.82 -15.68
CA LEU A 455 16.53 6.42 -15.91
C LEU A 455 17.76 5.60 -16.34
N GLU A 456 18.60 6.15 -17.22
CA GLU A 456 19.80 5.51 -17.77
C GLU A 456 20.91 5.28 -16.75
N SER A 457 20.97 6.10 -15.71
CA SER A 457 21.94 6.00 -14.60
C SER A 457 21.32 5.50 -13.29
N ALA A 458 20.09 4.96 -13.33
CA ALA A 458 19.38 4.51 -12.14
C ALA A 458 20.10 3.36 -11.40
N ASP A 459 20.97 2.62 -12.10
CA ASP A 459 21.82 1.58 -11.53
C ASP A 459 22.88 2.12 -10.57
N ARG A 460 23.10 3.44 -10.52
CA ARG A 460 24.03 4.10 -9.59
C ARG A 460 23.33 4.74 -8.40
N LEU A 461 22.01 4.51 -8.25
CA LEU A 461 21.22 5.10 -7.18
C LEU A 461 21.00 4.11 -6.03
N ALA A 462 21.25 4.58 -4.81
CA ALA A 462 20.73 3.97 -3.59
C ALA A 462 19.54 4.80 -3.09
N THR A 463 18.47 4.16 -2.65
CA THR A 463 17.21 4.83 -2.29
C THR A 463 16.87 4.58 -0.84
N LEU A 464 16.50 5.66 -0.15
CA LEU A 464 15.96 5.64 1.21
C LEU A 464 14.53 6.19 1.18
N GLY A 465 13.67 5.59 1.99
CA GLY A 465 12.33 6.08 2.26
C GLY A 465 12.19 6.38 3.73
N ALA A 466 11.42 7.40 4.07
CA ALA A 466 11.07 7.67 5.45
C ALA A 466 9.56 7.80 5.58
N MET A 467 9.03 7.17 6.62
CA MET A 467 7.62 7.28 7.00
C MET A 467 7.52 7.98 8.35
N ILE A 468 6.44 8.73 8.56
CA ILE A 468 6.23 9.48 9.81
C ILE A 468 4.91 9.10 10.49
N ALA A 469 4.96 9.05 11.82
CA ALA A 469 3.79 8.86 12.68
C ALA A 469 2.84 10.07 12.59
N ASP A 470 1.81 9.96 11.74
CA ASP A 470 0.88 11.06 11.50
C ASP A 470 -0.26 11.15 12.50
N ARG A 471 -0.66 12.39 12.78
CA ARG A 471 -1.90 12.68 13.46
C ARG A 471 -3.08 12.42 12.52
N PRO A 472 -4.17 11.83 13.03
CA PRO A 472 -5.32 11.50 12.18
C PRO A 472 -6.06 12.77 11.74
N SER A 473 -5.79 13.24 10.52
CA SER A 473 -6.43 14.41 9.92
C SER A 473 -7.39 14.04 8.77
N GLY A 474 -7.26 12.84 8.23
CA GLY A 474 -7.96 12.42 7.02
C GLY A 474 -9.40 11.97 7.22
N ARG A 475 -10.10 11.81 6.09
CA ARG A 475 -11.49 11.34 6.01
C ARG A 475 -11.76 10.54 4.74
N VAL A 476 -12.55 9.49 4.88
CA VAL A 476 -13.19 8.74 3.80
C VAL A 476 -14.61 9.25 3.64
N LEU A 477 -14.91 9.78 2.46
CA LEU A 477 -16.19 10.37 2.06
C LEU A 477 -16.88 9.49 1.01
N GLY A 478 -18.16 9.79 0.78
CA GLY A 478 -18.98 9.10 -0.21
C GLY A 478 -19.54 7.76 0.26
N ARG A 479 -20.48 7.26 -0.53
CA ARG A 479 -21.22 6.01 -0.29
C ARG A 479 -21.03 5.03 -1.45
N GLU A 480 -21.28 5.46 -2.68
CA GLU A 480 -21.08 4.64 -3.88
C GLU A 480 -19.64 4.71 -4.40
N ARG A 481 -19.03 5.90 -4.35
CA ARG A 481 -17.61 6.12 -4.66
C ARG A 481 -16.85 6.44 -3.39
N THR A 482 -15.64 5.91 -3.29
CA THR A 482 -14.71 6.24 -2.21
C THR A 482 -13.97 7.51 -2.59
N LEU A 483 -14.16 8.57 -1.81
CA LEU A 483 -13.40 9.82 -1.96
C LEU A 483 -12.57 10.03 -0.70
N LEU A 484 -11.30 10.37 -0.86
CA LEU A 484 -10.36 10.50 0.24
C LEU A 484 -9.95 11.96 0.38
N ARG A 485 -10.02 12.47 1.60
CA ARG A 485 -9.47 13.78 1.97
C ARG A 485 -8.40 13.60 3.03
N TYR A 486 -7.24 14.21 2.86
CA TYR A 486 -6.18 14.21 3.85
C TYR A 486 -5.41 15.53 3.76
N ASP A 487 -5.36 16.26 4.86
CA ASP A 487 -4.61 17.50 4.96
C ASP A 487 -3.45 17.25 5.94
N LEU A 488 -2.21 17.44 5.49
CA LEU A 488 -1.02 17.18 6.31
C LEU A 488 -1.00 18.14 7.51
N ASP A 489 -0.89 17.60 8.72
CA ASP A 489 -0.74 18.41 9.93
C ASP A 489 0.61 19.15 9.88
N PRO A 490 0.68 20.46 10.20
CA PRO A 490 1.93 21.20 10.19
C PRO A 490 3.08 20.53 10.96
N ARG A 491 2.78 19.94 12.12
CA ARG A 491 3.77 19.26 12.97
C ARG A 491 4.30 17.96 12.34
N ASP A 492 3.52 17.36 11.46
CA ASP A 492 3.90 16.16 10.72
C ASP A 492 4.72 16.54 9.48
N GLY A 493 4.45 17.71 8.91
CA GLY A 493 5.29 18.34 7.87
C GLY A 493 6.73 18.58 8.33
N ASP A 494 6.93 19.12 9.54
CA ASP A 494 8.27 19.36 10.08
C ASP A 494 9.08 18.05 10.23
N ARG A 495 8.41 16.95 10.63
CA ARG A 495 9.04 15.63 10.73
C ARG A 495 9.45 15.06 9.37
N LEU A 496 8.66 15.29 8.33
CA LEU A 496 9.04 14.90 6.96
C LEU A 496 10.30 15.64 6.51
N MET A 497 10.39 16.95 6.78
CA MET A 497 11.57 17.75 6.44
C MET A 497 12.81 17.26 7.19
N LEU A 498 12.67 16.96 8.49
CA LEU A 498 13.73 16.34 9.29
C LEU A 498 14.18 15.00 8.69
N ALA A 499 13.24 14.15 8.27
CA ALA A 499 13.53 12.86 7.69
C ALA A 499 14.27 12.98 6.33
N VAL A 500 13.89 13.93 5.47
CA VAL A 500 14.61 14.23 4.21
C VAL A 500 16.06 14.60 4.50
N ARG A 501 16.29 15.50 5.47
CA ARG A 501 17.64 15.88 5.89
C ARG A 501 18.44 14.68 6.37
N ALA A 502 17.86 13.87 7.24
CA ALA A 502 18.52 12.72 7.84
C ALA A 502 18.87 11.63 6.81
N MET A 503 17.97 11.36 5.85
CA MET A 503 18.27 10.45 4.75
C MET A 503 19.41 10.99 3.86
N GLY A 504 19.42 12.29 3.56
CA GLY A 504 20.53 12.91 2.82
C GLY A 504 21.86 12.82 3.57
N GLN A 505 21.86 13.11 4.88
CA GLN A 505 23.04 12.94 5.74
C GLN A 505 23.54 11.50 5.73
N LEU A 506 22.63 10.51 5.81
CA LEU A 506 22.98 9.10 5.75
C LEU A 506 23.61 8.72 4.40
N LEU A 507 23.08 9.22 3.29
CA LEU A 507 23.59 8.94 1.94
C LEU A 507 24.97 9.59 1.70
N PHE A 508 25.17 10.84 2.13
CA PHE A 508 26.49 11.46 2.06
C PHE A 508 27.51 10.72 2.94
N ALA A 509 27.11 10.35 4.16
CA ALA A 509 27.94 9.49 4.99
C ALA A 509 28.23 8.16 4.26
N ALA A 510 27.24 7.57 3.58
CA ALA A 510 27.38 6.35 2.79
C ALA A 510 28.37 6.47 1.60
N GLY A 511 28.71 7.70 1.18
CA GLY A 511 29.64 7.98 0.07
C GLY A 511 28.95 8.46 -1.21
N ALA A 512 27.71 8.95 -1.13
CA ALA A 512 27.03 9.54 -2.28
C ALA A 512 27.72 10.84 -2.73
N GLU A 513 27.88 11.03 -4.04
CA GLU A 513 28.42 12.26 -4.65
C GLU A 513 27.34 13.34 -4.81
N GLU A 514 26.08 12.91 -4.88
CA GLU A 514 24.90 13.77 -5.02
C GLU A 514 23.69 13.07 -4.40
N VAL A 515 22.79 13.86 -3.78
CA VAL A 515 21.49 13.42 -3.30
C VAL A 515 20.39 14.02 -4.19
N LEU A 516 19.55 13.16 -4.74
CA LEU A 516 18.28 13.51 -5.35
C LEU A 516 17.25 13.70 -4.24
N THR A 517 16.80 14.94 -4.05
CA THR A 517 16.08 15.39 -2.84
C THR A 517 14.60 15.00 -2.82
N GLY A 518 14.03 14.58 -3.95
CA GLY A 518 12.58 14.39 -4.10
C GLY A 518 11.77 15.71 -4.05
N ILE A 519 12.44 16.86 -4.09
CA ILE A 519 11.83 18.20 -4.12
C ILE A 519 11.90 18.75 -5.54
N PRO A 520 10.78 18.88 -6.29
CA PRO A 520 10.82 19.24 -7.71
C PRO A 520 11.49 20.57 -8.03
N VAL A 521 11.38 21.55 -7.14
CA VAL A 521 11.96 22.90 -7.32
C VAL A 521 13.45 22.98 -6.99
N ALA A 522 13.99 21.98 -6.30
CA ALA A 522 15.39 21.92 -5.88
C ALA A 522 15.86 20.45 -5.84
N PRO A 523 15.97 19.80 -7.02
CA PRO A 523 16.00 18.34 -7.12
C PRO A 523 17.31 17.68 -6.67
N ARG A 524 18.38 18.44 -6.47
CA ARG A 524 19.74 17.93 -6.29
C ARG A 524 20.47 18.70 -5.18
N ALA A 525 21.28 17.99 -4.41
CA ALA A 525 22.26 18.55 -3.48
C ALA A 525 23.55 17.74 -3.58
N ARG A 526 24.72 18.38 -3.62
CA ARG A 526 26.04 17.72 -3.70
C ARG A 526 26.76 17.67 -2.35
N SER A 527 26.18 18.30 -1.34
CA SER A 527 26.72 18.29 0.01
C SER A 527 25.61 18.48 1.04
N LEU A 528 25.89 18.13 2.30
CA LEU A 528 24.95 18.37 3.39
C LEU A 528 24.65 19.87 3.62
N PRO A 529 25.64 20.80 3.56
CA PRO A 529 25.33 22.23 3.61
C PRO A 529 24.40 22.72 2.49
N GLU A 530 24.58 22.23 1.26
CA GLU A 530 23.68 22.56 0.15
C GLU A 530 22.27 22.01 0.37
N LEU A 531 22.16 20.78 0.89
CA LEU A 531 20.87 20.21 1.27
C LEU A 531 20.19 21.06 2.37
N ASP A 532 20.94 21.49 3.39
CA ASP A 532 20.43 22.37 4.45
C ASP A 532 19.94 23.72 3.89
N GLU A 533 20.63 24.31 2.92
CA GLU A 533 20.20 25.54 2.23
C GLU A 533 18.91 25.33 1.42
N ILE A 534 18.75 24.16 0.78
CA ILE A 534 17.52 23.80 0.06
C ILE A 534 16.36 23.66 1.04
N LEU A 535 16.54 22.89 2.11
CA LEU A 535 15.50 22.63 3.10
C LEU A 535 15.10 23.90 3.88
N GLY A 536 16.01 24.87 4.02
CA GLY A 536 15.70 26.18 4.60
C GLY A 536 14.84 27.09 3.72
N ARG A 537 14.71 26.80 2.41
CA ARG A 537 13.94 27.60 1.44
C ARG A 537 12.62 26.96 1.02
N VAL A 538 12.43 25.67 1.33
CA VAL A 538 11.23 24.92 0.94
C VAL A 538 10.46 24.43 2.15
N GLY A 539 9.18 24.11 1.95
CA GLY A 539 8.32 23.54 3.00
C GLY A 539 7.79 22.16 2.63
N PRO A 540 7.09 21.48 3.55
CA PRO A 540 6.59 20.10 3.35
C PRO A 540 5.60 19.96 2.18
N ARG A 541 4.97 21.06 1.76
CA ARG A 541 4.08 21.08 0.57
C ARG A 541 4.82 20.93 -0.76
N SER A 542 6.14 21.10 -0.76
CA SER A 542 6.99 20.90 -1.95
C SER A 542 7.36 19.43 -2.15
N LEU A 543 7.11 18.58 -1.16
CA LEU A 543 7.46 17.16 -1.22
C LEU A 543 6.46 16.38 -2.08
N HIS A 544 6.97 15.44 -2.86
CA HIS A 544 6.14 14.34 -3.35
C HIS A 544 5.95 13.34 -2.22
N LEU A 545 4.70 13.18 -1.79
CA LEU A 545 4.35 12.28 -0.72
C LEU A 545 3.54 11.09 -1.24
N SER A 546 3.80 9.94 -0.63
CA SER A 546 3.00 8.73 -0.77
C SER A 546 2.57 8.26 0.62
N ALA A 547 1.59 7.37 0.68
CA ALA A 547 1.16 6.80 1.94
C ALA A 547 0.68 5.36 1.73
N TYR A 548 0.97 4.48 2.69
CA TYR A 548 0.80 3.04 2.49
C TYR A 548 -0.11 2.39 3.54
N HIS A 549 -0.42 3.10 4.63
CA HIS A 549 -0.98 2.51 5.83
C HIS A 549 -2.26 3.24 6.31
N PRO A 550 -3.34 3.25 5.51
CA PRO A 550 -4.60 3.86 5.94
C PRO A 550 -5.22 3.09 7.13
N THR A 551 -5.53 3.79 8.22
CA THR A 551 -6.12 3.22 9.45
C THR A 551 -7.23 4.09 10.04
N GLY A 552 -8.02 3.54 10.99
CA GLY A 552 -8.80 4.31 11.96
C GLY A 552 -10.16 4.86 11.54
N THR A 553 -10.65 4.50 10.37
CA THR A 553 -11.89 5.05 9.80
C THR A 553 -13.19 4.46 10.35
N VAL A 554 -13.10 3.36 11.10
CA VAL A 554 -14.19 2.77 11.90
C VAL A 554 -13.63 2.43 13.27
N SER A 555 -12.93 3.40 13.87
CA SER A 555 -12.11 3.22 15.07
C SER A 555 -12.93 2.73 16.26
N ALA A 556 -12.32 1.85 17.05
CA ALA A 556 -12.84 1.30 18.29
C ALA A 556 -12.31 2.07 19.51
N GLY A 557 -13.15 2.21 20.54
CA GLY A 557 -12.76 2.85 21.79
C GLY A 557 -13.93 3.07 22.74
N ALA A 558 -13.63 3.51 23.96
CA ALA A 558 -14.60 3.61 25.05
C ALA A 558 -15.69 4.66 24.80
N ASP A 559 -15.31 5.84 24.33
CA ASP A 559 -16.22 6.97 24.11
C ASP A 559 -17.11 6.76 22.87
N ALA A 560 -18.39 6.49 23.12
CA ALA A 560 -19.40 6.26 22.09
C ALA A 560 -19.72 7.47 21.20
N GLN A 561 -19.26 8.68 21.55
CA GLN A 561 -19.38 9.86 20.68
C GLN A 561 -18.19 10.00 19.72
N ARG A 562 -17.03 9.46 20.11
CA ARG A 562 -15.80 9.49 19.30
C ARG A 562 -15.66 8.29 18.37
N PHE A 563 -16.04 7.10 18.84
CA PHE A 563 -15.69 5.83 18.21
C PHE A 563 -16.92 5.10 17.63
N PRO A 564 -16.98 4.89 16.30
CA PRO A 564 -18.06 4.13 15.68
C PRO A 564 -18.17 2.67 16.16
N ALA A 565 -17.06 2.07 16.58
CA ALA A 565 -17.03 0.74 17.19
C ALA A 565 -16.84 0.84 18.71
N ASP A 566 -17.33 -0.17 19.44
CA ASP A 566 -17.09 -0.31 20.87
C ASP A 566 -15.64 -0.74 21.17
N PRO A 567 -15.20 -0.75 22.45
CA PRO A 567 -13.84 -1.13 22.83
C PRO A 567 -13.37 -2.49 22.30
N ASP A 568 -14.30 -3.41 22.04
CA ASP A 568 -14.03 -4.78 21.61
C ASP A 568 -14.16 -4.94 20.08
N GLY A 569 -14.33 -3.84 19.33
CA GLY A 569 -14.43 -3.86 17.88
C GLY A 569 -15.80 -4.23 17.32
N ARG A 570 -16.87 -4.21 18.13
CA ARG A 570 -18.25 -4.38 17.62
C ARG A 570 -18.78 -3.05 17.11
N LEU A 571 -19.45 -3.06 15.96
CA LEU A 571 -20.03 -1.83 15.41
C LEU A 571 -21.20 -1.37 16.29
N ARG A 572 -21.21 -0.09 16.70
CA ARG A 572 -22.30 0.45 17.51
C ARG A 572 -23.58 0.59 16.70
N GLY A 573 -24.72 0.35 17.36
CA GLY A 573 -26.05 0.51 16.78
C GLY A 573 -26.57 -0.69 15.97
N VAL A 574 -25.82 -1.80 15.89
CA VAL A 574 -26.27 -3.04 15.25
C VAL A 574 -25.62 -4.27 15.91
N HIS A 575 -26.40 -5.32 16.10
CA HIS A 575 -25.89 -6.61 16.58
C HIS A 575 -25.33 -7.45 15.43
N GLY A 576 -24.28 -8.21 15.70
CA GLY A 576 -23.73 -9.17 14.74
C GLY A 576 -22.80 -8.56 13.69
N VAL A 577 -22.26 -7.35 13.91
CA VAL A 577 -21.26 -6.74 13.03
C VAL A 577 -19.97 -6.46 13.80
N LEU A 578 -18.86 -7.05 13.35
CA LEU A 578 -17.51 -6.83 13.89
C LEU A 578 -16.65 -6.07 12.88
N ILE A 579 -15.72 -5.25 13.35
CA ILE A 579 -14.70 -4.59 12.53
C ILE A 579 -13.35 -5.25 12.84
N ALA A 580 -12.75 -5.88 11.83
CA ALA A 580 -11.52 -6.66 11.99
C ALA A 580 -10.51 -6.36 10.88
N ASP A 581 -10.30 -5.07 10.58
CA ASP A 581 -9.26 -4.58 9.67
C ASP A 581 -8.59 -3.31 10.21
N ALA A 582 -7.76 -2.67 9.39
CA ALA A 582 -7.09 -1.41 9.71
C ALA A 582 -8.02 -0.28 10.18
N ALA A 583 -9.31 -0.32 9.83
CA ALA A 583 -10.27 0.69 10.23
C ALA A 583 -10.54 0.68 11.73
N VAL A 584 -10.39 -0.47 12.40
CA VAL A 584 -10.68 -0.62 13.84
C VAL A 584 -9.64 0.06 14.73
N LEU A 585 -8.41 0.19 14.24
CA LEU A 585 -7.30 0.74 15.03
C LEU A 585 -7.62 2.19 15.46
N PRO A 586 -7.48 2.55 16.74
CA PRO A 586 -7.91 3.87 17.20
C PRO A 586 -7.01 5.02 16.76
N GLY A 587 -5.80 4.72 16.27
CA GLY A 587 -4.86 5.70 15.69
C GLY A 587 -3.75 5.04 14.87
N CYS A 588 -2.78 5.85 14.42
CA CYS A 588 -1.59 5.36 13.72
C CYS A 588 -0.77 4.44 14.67
N PRO A 589 -0.34 3.25 14.21
CA PRO A 589 0.53 2.38 14.99
C PRO A 589 2.00 2.83 14.99
N GLU A 590 2.35 3.90 14.26
CA GLU A 590 3.70 4.49 14.15
C GLU A 590 4.73 3.60 13.43
N VAL A 591 4.34 2.36 13.11
CA VAL A 591 5.12 1.39 12.33
C VAL A 591 4.26 0.75 11.23
N ASN A 592 4.81 -0.17 10.43
CA ASN A 592 4.02 -0.91 9.44
C ASN A 592 2.87 -1.67 10.14
N PRO A 593 1.60 -1.46 9.73
CA PRO A 593 0.45 -1.83 10.54
C PRO A 593 0.04 -3.30 10.43
N GLN A 594 0.68 -4.12 9.57
CA GLN A 594 0.19 -5.47 9.29
C GLN A 594 0.09 -6.31 10.58
N LEU A 595 1.11 -6.30 11.43
CA LEU A 595 1.08 -7.05 12.68
C LEU A 595 -0.02 -6.53 13.61
N SER A 596 -0.15 -5.21 13.73
CA SER A 596 -1.19 -4.57 14.55
C SER A 596 -2.61 -4.89 14.06
N ILE A 597 -2.85 -4.87 12.75
CA ILE A 597 -4.14 -5.22 12.15
C ILE A 597 -4.48 -6.69 12.44
N MET A 598 -3.51 -7.59 12.25
CA MET A 598 -3.72 -9.02 12.44
C MET A 598 -3.95 -9.36 13.91
N ALA A 599 -3.20 -8.73 14.83
CA ALA A 599 -3.39 -8.89 16.26
C ALA A 599 -4.75 -8.35 16.74
N ALA A 600 -5.16 -7.17 16.25
CA ALA A 600 -6.50 -6.63 16.53
C ALA A 600 -7.61 -7.55 16.01
N ALA A 601 -7.47 -8.09 14.79
CA ALA A 601 -8.46 -9.00 14.23
C ALA A 601 -8.58 -10.32 15.02
N LEU A 602 -7.46 -10.89 15.47
CA LEU A 602 -7.46 -12.05 16.38
C LEU A 602 -8.21 -11.72 17.66
N ALA A 603 -7.83 -10.63 18.34
CA ALA A 603 -8.45 -10.23 19.60
C ALA A 603 -9.97 -10.00 19.49
N VAL A 604 -10.41 -9.27 18.47
CA VAL A 604 -11.84 -8.98 18.23
C VAL A 604 -12.64 -10.28 17.98
N THR A 605 -12.10 -11.19 17.16
CA THR A 605 -12.82 -12.41 16.80
C THR A 605 -12.76 -13.49 17.87
N GLU A 606 -11.65 -13.64 18.58
CA GLU A 606 -11.56 -14.52 19.75
C GLU A 606 -12.46 -14.04 20.88
N GLY A 607 -12.47 -12.74 21.19
CA GLY A 607 -13.38 -12.17 22.17
C GLY A 607 -14.86 -12.40 21.83
N HIS A 608 -15.22 -12.40 20.55
CA HIS A 608 -16.56 -12.78 20.11
C HIS A 608 -16.86 -14.26 20.35
N VAL A 609 -15.94 -15.16 19.98
CA VAL A 609 -16.10 -16.62 20.16
C VAL A 609 -16.18 -16.99 21.64
N GLU A 610 -15.33 -16.39 22.49
CA GLU A 610 -15.34 -16.62 23.94
C GLU A 610 -16.64 -16.11 24.57
N GLY A 611 -17.09 -14.89 24.23
CA GLY A 611 -18.34 -14.33 24.73
C GLY A 611 -19.59 -15.13 24.31
N ALA A 612 -19.56 -15.79 23.14
CA ALA A 612 -20.65 -16.65 22.68
C ALA A 612 -20.71 -18.03 23.38
N ARG A 613 -19.61 -18.48 24.03
CA ARG A 613 -19.51 -19.80 24.66
C ARG A 613 -20.05 -19.86 26.09
N GLY A 614 -20.28 -18.72 26.75
CA GLY A 614 -20.66 -18.65 28.17
C GLY A 614 -19.53 -19.15 29.10
N PRO A 615 -19.63 -18.95 30.43
CA PRO A 615 -18.56 -19.29 31.38
C PRO A 615 -18.28 -20.80 31.54
N ASP A 616 -19.15 -21.70 31.04
CA ASP A 616 -19.16 -23.13 31.40
C ASP A 616 -18.64 -24.11 30.33
N ARG A 617 -17.94 -23.67 29.28
CA ARG A 617 -17.31 -24.60 28.32
C ARG A 617 -15.79 -24.51 28.32
N PRO A 618 -15.06 -25.57 28.72
CA PRO A 618 -13.60 -25.57 28.71
C PRO A 618 -13.05 -25.38 27.30
N ARG A 619 -11.89 -24.69 27.21
CA ARG A 619 -11.16 -24.48 25.95
C ARG A 619 -10.94 -25.84 25.27
N PRO A 620 -11.25 -25.98 23.96
CA PRO A 620 -10.74 -27.13 23.23
C PRO A 620 -9.22 -27.05 23.30
N VAL A 621 -8.60 -28.12 23.79
CA VAL A 621 -7.15 -28.29 23.74
C VAL A 621 -6.78 -28.22 22.27
N VAL A 622 -6.25 -27.08 21.84
CA VAL A 622 -5.57 -26.97 20.55
C VAL A 622 -4.42 -27.96 20.64
N GLN A 623 -4.55 -29.12 20.00
CA GLN A 623 -3.42 -30.01 19.80
C GLN A 623 -2.42 -29.22 18.96
N ARG A 624 -1.43 -28.64 19.63
CA ARG A 624 -0.23 -28.12 19.01
C ARG A 624 0.44 -29.31 18.35
N ARG A 625 0.27 -29.44 17.03
CA ARG A 625 1.13 -30.26 16.18
C ARG A 625 2.08 -29.34 15.45
#